data_AF-A0A5E4QZ56-F1
#
_entry.id   AF-A0A5E4QZ56-F1
#
_cell.length_a   1.000
_cell.length_b   1.000
_cell.length_c   1.000
_cell.angle_alpha   90.00
_cell.angle_beta   90.00
_cell.angle_gamma   90.00
#
_symmetry.space_group_name_H-M   'P 1'
#
loop_
_entity.id
_entity.type
_entity.pdbx_description
1 polymer ?
#
loop_
_entity_poly.entity_id
_entity_poly.type
_entity_poly.pdbx_seq_one_letter_code
_entity_poly.pdbx_strand_id
1 'polypeptide(L)'
;MYTLPKFIEERPNRRTGLLFRLMADLQRIAVSRQIAIVLMNQMSTRIGLSTGAVVGALGDGWAHRCNIRLLLSAPRNVDAERVAALLKSNSSPETVGRFRICQDGIRDIL
;
A
#
# COMPACT_ATOMS: atom_id res chain seq x y z
N MET A 1 28.98 -23.50 21.45
CA MET A 1 27.99 -22.41 21.52
C MET A 1 28.55 -21.26 20.70
N TYR A 2 28.20 -21.16 19.42
CA TYR A 2 28.75 -20.12 18.54
C TYR A 2 27.86 -18.89 18.60
N THR A 3 28.34 -17.84 19.25
CA THR A 3 27.74 -16.51 19.23
C THR A 3 28.01 -15.91 17.85
N LEU A 4 26.95 -15.71 17.05
CA LEU A 4 27.07 -15.03 15.76
C LEU A 4 27.57 -13.58 15.99
N PRO A 5 28.48 -13.06 15.14
CA PRO A 5 29.05 -11.74 15.36
C PRO A 5 27.98 -10.65 15.18
N LYS A 6 27.94 -9.69 16.11
CA LYS A 6 27.18 -8.42 16.01
C LYS A 6 27.77 -7.49 14.94
N PHE A 7 27.87 -7.95 13.69
CA PHE A 7 28.44 -7.19 12.56
C PHE A 7 27.41 -6.84 11.48
N ILE A 8 26.15 -6.65 11.86
CA ILE A 8 25.22 -5.83 11.06
C ILE A 8 24.79 -4.67 11.94
N GLU A 9 25.72 -3.73 12.10
CA GLU A 9 25.40 -2.37 12.50
C GLU A 9 24.39 -1.83 11.47
N GLU A 10 23.16 -1.63 11.91
CA GLU A 10 22.02 -1.24 11.08
C GLU A 10 22.28 0.11 10.40
N ARG A 11 22.92 0.08 9.23
CA ARG A 11 22.77 1.19 8.28
C ARG A 11 21.27 1.24 7.96
N PRO A 12 20.55 2.34 8.25
CA PRO A 12 19.14 2.43 7.91
C PRO A 12 19.02 2.10 6.42
N ASN A 13 18.22 1.08 6.11
CA ASN A 13 18.11 0.53 4.76
C ASN A 13 17.96 1.70 3.78
N ARG A 14 18.96 1.90 2.90
CA ARG A 14 19.03 3.07 2.01
C ARG A 14 17.73 3.26 1.23
N ARG A 15 17.07 2.15 0.89
CA ARG A 15 15.76 2.11 0.26
C ARG A 15 14.68 2.77 1.13
N THR A 16 14.57 2.39 2.40
CA THR A 16 13.59 2.95 3.34
C THR A 16 13.80 4.45 3.54
N GLY A 17 15.06 4.88 3.70
CA GLY A 17 15.39 6.29 3.84
C GLY A 17 15.03 7.12 2.60
N LEU A 18 15.27 6.59 1.40
CA LEU A 18 14.88 7.24 0.14
C LEU A 18 13.35 7.34 0.02
N LEU A 19 12.63 6.25 0.28
CA LEU A 19 11.17 6.22 0.22
C LEU A 19 10.53 7.20 1.21
N PHE A 20 11.13 7.39 2.39
CA PHE A 20 10.65 8.37 3.38
C PHE A 20 10.85 9.81 2.94
N ARG A 21 12.01 10.12 2.34
CA ARG A 21 12.25 11.44 1.76
C ARG A 21 11.27 11.74 0.62
N LEU A 22 11.05 10.77 -0.27
CA LEU A 22 10.07 10.90 -1.34
C LEU A 22 8.66 11.21 -0.82
N MET A 23 8.20 10.52 0.24
CA MET A 23 6.89 10.80 0.84
C MET A 23 6.82 12.20 1.45
N ALA A 24 7.88 12.66 2.11
CA ALA A 24 7.93 14.02 2.65
C ALA A 24 7.84 15.07 1.53
N ASP A 25 8.54 14.85 0.42
CA ASP A 25 8.51 15.76 -0.74
C ASP A 25 7.12 15.78 -1.40
N LEU A 26 6.49 14.62 -1.59
CA LEU A 26 5.14 14.55 -2.14
C LEU A 26 4.12 15.23 -1.22
N GLN A 27 4.19 15.01 0.10
CA GLN A 27 3.32 15.69 1.06
C GLN A 27 3.49 17.21 0.97
N ARG A 28 4.73 17.70 0.89
CA ARG A 28 5.02 19.13 0.73
C ARG A 28 4.40 19.68 -0.55
N ILE A 29 4.50 18.96 -1.67
CA ILE A 29 3.90 19.35 -2.95
C ILE A 29 2.38 19.35 -2.87
N ALA A 30 1.76 18.33 -2.27
CA ALA A 30 0.31 18.22 -2.12
C ALA A 30 -0.25 19.44 -1.37
N VAL A 31 0.39 19.81 -0.26
CA VAL A 31 -0.02 20.97 0.55
C VAL A 31 0.29 22.29 -0.16
N SER A 32 1.48 22.45 -0.74
CA SER A 32 1.85 23.74 -1.34
C SER A 32 1.08 24.06 -2.61
N ARG A 33 0.68 23.03 -3.37
CA ARG A 33 -0.07 23.19 -4.63
C ARG A 33 -1.56 22.88 -4.49
N GLN A 34 -2.02 22.45 -3.32
CA GLN A 34 -3.41 22.04 -3.07
C GLN A 34 -3.89 20.97 -4.07
N ILE A 35 -3.07 19.95 -4.29
CA ILE A 35 -3.37 18.84 -5.22
C ILE A 35 -3.50 17.51 -4.47
N ALA A 36 -4.35 16.63 -4.99
CA ALA A 36 -4.39 15.24 -4.56
C ALA A 36 -3.22 14.46 -5.16
N ILE A 37 -2.56 13.64 -4.34
CA ILE A 37 -1.53 12.71 -4.78
C ILE A 37 -2.02 11.29 -4.55
N VAL A 38 -2.12 10.52 -5.63
CA VAL A 38 -2.51 9.11 -5.61
C VAL A 38 -1.28 8.27 -5.93
N LEU A 39 -1.02 7.28 -5.08
CA LEU A 39 0.14 6.40 -5.21
C LEU A 39 -0.32 4.95 -5.36
N MET A 40 0.34 4.23 -6.25
CA MET A 40 0.14 2.79 -6.44
C MET A 40 1.29 2.03 -5.80
N ASN A 41 0.94 1.00 -5.05
CA ASN A 41 1.90 0.04 -4.49
C ASN A 41 1.52 -1.36 -4.96
N GLN A 42 2.49 -2.09 -5.47
CA GLN A 42 2.30 -3.48 -5.86
C GLN A 42 2.24 -4.37 -4.62
N MET A 43 1.43 -5.43 -4.69
CA MET A 43 1.43 -6.47 -3.66
C MET A 43 2.52 -7.49 -3.98
N SER A 44 3.21 -7.97 -2.95
CA SER A 44 4.22 -9.03 -3.01
C SER A 44 3.91 -10.09 -1.95
N THR A 45 4.52 -11.26 -2.05
CA THR A 45 4.37 -12.32 -1.06
C THR A 45 5.61 -12.35 -0.18
N ARG A 46 5.42 -12.06 1.11
CA ARG A 46 6.44 -12.31 2.13
C ARG A 46 6.41 -13.80 2.45
N ILE A 47 7.48 -14.51 2.11
CA ILE A 47 7.61 -15.94 2.39
C ILE A 47 8.26 -16.09 3.78
N GLY A 48 7.50 -16.62 4.73
CA GLY A 48 7.99 -17.03 6.05
C GLY A 48 8.36 -18.52 6.08
N LEU A 49 8.88 -18.99 7.21
CA LEU A 49 9.26 -20.39 7.43
C LEU A 49 8.08 -21.36 7.37
N SER A 50 6.86 -20.92 7.73
CA SER A 50 5.66 -21.76 7.80
C SER A 50 4.43 -21.16 7.11
N THR A 51 4.41 -19.85 6.84
CA THR A 51 3.29 -19.17 6.19
C THR A 51 3.77 -18.09 5.23
N GLY A 52 3.00 -17.88 4.15
CA GLY A 52 3.15 -16.74 3.25
C GLY A 52 2.10 -15.68 3.57
N ALA A 53 2.47 -14.40 3.49
CA ALA A 53 1.55 -13.29 3.62
C ALA A 53 1.65 -12.34 2.43
N VAL A 54 0.50 -11.93 1.89
CA VAL A 54 0.43 -10.89 0.85
C VAL A 54 0.64 -9.53 1.52
N VAL A 55 1.67 -8.80 1.12
CA VAL A 55 2.12 -7.54 1.73
C VAL A 55 2.44 -6.50 0.66
N GLY A 56 2.38 -5.21 1.01
CA GLY A 56 2.81 -4.16 0.08
C GLY A 56 4.32 -4.22 -0.18
N ALA A 57 4.73 -4.10 -1.45
CA ALA A 57 6.13 -4.23 -1.86
C ALA A 57 7.05 -3.14 -1.28
N LEU A 58 6.50 -1.96 -0.97
CA LEU A 58 7.22 -0.85 -0.32
C LEU A 58 7.36 -0.99 1.21
N GLY A 59 6.74 -2.01 1.81
CA GLY A 59 6.82 -2.29 3.24
C GLY A 59 5.86 -1.48 4.12
N ASP A 60 5.66 -1.97 5.33
CA ASP A 60 4.62 -1.48 6.26
C ASP A 60 4.90 -0.04 6.73
N GLY A 61 6.16 0.28 7.03
CA GLY A 61 6.58 1.63 7.43
C GLY A 61 6.28 2.72 6.40
N TRP A 62 6.32 2.37 5.11
CA TRP A 62 5.93 3.29 4.03
C TRP A 62 4.42 3.46 3.96
N ALA A 63 3.66 2.36 4.09
CA ALA A 63 2.20 2.38 4.05
C ALA A 63 1.59 3.26 5.16
N HIS A 64 2.22 3.35 6.33
CA HIS A 64 1.76 4.20 7.43
C HIS A 64 1.77 5.71 7.12
N ARG A 65 2.59 6.15 6.15
CA ARG A 65 2.69 7.57 5.79
C ARG A 65 1.52 8.08 4.94
N CYS A 66 0.78 7.19 4.29
CA CYS A 66 -0.43 7.56 3.56
C CYS A 66 -1.57 7.86 4.54
N ASN A 67 -2.33 8.93 4.28
CA ASN A 67 -3.52 9.30 5.07
C ASN A 67 -4.75 8.46 4.71
N ILE A 68 -4.83 7.98 3.47
CA ILE A 68 -5.88 7.07 2.96
C ILE A 68 -5.21 5.84 2.35
N ARG A 69 -5.72 4.64 2.64
CA ARG A 69 -5.21 3.38 2.08
C ARG A 69 -6.35 2.53 1.54
N LEU A 70 -6.34 2.30 0.23
CA LEU A 70 -7.22 1.37 -0.45
C LEU A 70 -6.46 0.09 -0.81
N LEU A 71 -7.07 -1.07 -0.52
CA LEU A 71 -6.64 -2.36 -1.06
C LEU A 71 -7.63 -2.77 -2.14
N LEU A 72 -7.13 -2.94 -3.36
CA LEU A 72 -7.92 -3.37 -4.50
C LEU A 72 -7.75 -4.88 -4.70
N SER A 73 -8.87 -5.57 -4.87
CA SER A 73 -8.91 -7.00 -5.14
C SER A 73 -9.69 -7.28 -6.41
N ALA A 74 -9.16 -8.19 -7.22
CA ALA A 74 -9.80 -8.72 -8.42
C ALA A 74 -10.01 -10.23 -8.27
N PRO A 75 -11.16 -10.66 -7.69
CA PRO A 75 -11.48 -12.07 -7.56
C PRO A 75 -11.51 -12.77 -8.92
N ARG A 76 -11.16 -14.06 -8.95
CA ARG A 76 -11.04 -14.86 -10.19
C ARG A 76 -12.38 -15.23 -10.87
N ASN A 77 -13.52 -14.69 -10.42
CA ASN A 77 -14.85 -15.04 -10.92
C ASN A 77 -15.44 -14.04 -11.93
N VAL A 78 -16.49 -14.50 -12.63
CA VAL A 78 -16.93 -14.20 -14.00
C VAL A 78 -17.61 -12.84 -14.21
N ASP A 79 -18.13 -12.20 -13.17
CA ASP A 79 -19.05 -11.04 -13.32
C ASP A 79 -18.36 -9.66 -13.43
N ALA A 80 -17.04 -9.62 -13.64
CA ALA A 80 -16.21 -8.41 -13.66
C ALA A 80 -16.25 -7.54 -12.37
N GLU A 81 -16.89 -8.04 -11.30
CA GLU A 81 -16.92 -7.40 -9.99
C GLU A 81 -15.52 -7.40 -9.34
N ARG A 82 -15.22 -6.29 -8.69
CA ARG A 82 -13.98 -5.96 -8.00
C ARG A 82 -14.31 -5.37 -6.65
N VAL A 83 -13.36 -5.47 -5.73
CA VAL A 83 -13.54 -5.03 -4.35
C VAL A 83 -12.45 -4.01 -4.01
N ALA A 84 -12.86 -2.91 -3.37
CA ALA A 84 -11.98 -1.92 -2.79
C ALA A 84 -12.23 -1.86 -1.28
N ALA A 85 -11.23 -2.25 -0.49
CA ALA A 85 -11.28 -2.14 0.96
C ALA A 85 -10.55 -0.87 1.41
N LEU A 86 -11.24 0.00 2.15
CA LEU A 86 -10.66 1.15 2.82
C LEU A 86 -10.05 0.68 4.15
N LEU A 87 -8.72 0.54 4.14
CA LEU A 87 -7.95 0.00 5.27
C LEU A 87 -7.37 1.08 6.20
N LYS A 88 -7.49 2.36 5.81
CA LYS A 88 -7.08 3.52 6.60
C LYS A 88 -7.73 4.76 5.99
N SER A 89 -8.32 5.59 6.82
CA SER A 89 -8.76 6.95 6.48
C SER A 89 -8.71 7.81 7.74
N ASN A 90 -8.56 9.12 7.57
CA ASN A 90 -8.67 10.10 8.64
C ASN A 90 -10.10 10.63 8.85
N SER A 91 -11.04 10.29 7.96
CA SER A 91 -12.39 10.84 7.94
C SER A 91 -13.50 9.79 7.78
N SER A 92 -13.15 8.51 7.66
CA SER A 92 -14.13 7.43 7.43
C SER A 92 -13.70 6.14 8.13
N PRO A 93 -14.65 5.32 8.60
CA PRO A 93 -14.35 4.00 9.14
C PRO A 93 -13.82 3.06 8.04
N GLU A 94 -13.20 1.96 8.45
CA GLU A 94 -12.89 0.88 7.52
C GLU A 94 -14.18 0.37 6.88
N THR A 95 -14.16 0.23 5.56
CA THR A 95 -15.32 -0.19 4.78
C THR A 95 -14.90 -0.89 3.50
N VAL A 96 -15.84 -1.57 2.86
CA VAL A 96 -15.62 -2.31 1.62
C VAL A 96 -16.64 -1.84 0.59
N GLY A 97 -16.13 -1.33 -0.52
CA GLY A 97 -16.90 -0.97 -1.71
C GLY A 97 -16.72 -2.01 -2.80
N ARG A 98 -17.79 -2.23 -3.57
CA ARG A 98 -17.76 -3.08 -4.77
C ARG A 98 -17.85 -2.20 -6.01
N PHE A 99 -17.16 -2.59 -7.07
CA PHE A 99 -17.16 -1.88 -8.34
C PHE A 99 -16.95 -2.84 -9.50
N ARG A 100 -17.18 -2.38 -10.72
CA ARG A 100 -16.82 -3.08 -11.96
C ARG A 100 -15.98 -2.19 -12.86
N ILE A 101 -15.21 -2.81 -13.74
CA ILE A 101 -14.46 -2.11 -14.79
C ILE A 101 -15.16 -2.39 -16.11
N CYS A 102 -15.69 -1.32 -16.72
CA CYS A 102 -16.33 -1.32 -18.04
C CYS A 102 -15.39 -0.68 -19.07
N GLN A 103 -15.81 -0.66 -20.34
CA GLN A 103 -15.09 0.06 -21.41
C GLN A 103 -14.88 1.54 -21.06
N ASP A 104 -15.86 2.17 -20.40
CA ASP A 104 -15.78 3.58 -19.98
C ASP A 104 -15.11 3.78 -18.60
N GLY A 105 -14.46 2.75 -18.05
CA GLY A 105 -13.74 2.82 -16.77
C GLY A 105 -14.51 2.24 -15.57
N ILE A 106 -14.28 2.80 -14.39
CA ILE A 106 -14.84 2.30 -13.12
C ILE A 106 -16.32 2.70 -13.00
N ARG A 107 -17.16 1.72 -12.66
CA ARG A 107 -18.61 1.89 -12.48
C ARG A 107 -19.12 1.15 -11.25
N ASP A 108 -20.28 1.57 -10.77
CA ASP A 108 -21.02 0.89 -9.71
C ASP A 108 -21.52 -0.48 -10.18
N ILE A 109 -21.92 -1.30 -9.21
CA ILE A 109 -22.62 -2.56 -9.47
C ILE A 109 -24.12 -2.24 -9.42
N LEU A 110 -24.78 -2.40 -10.57
CA LEU A 110 -26.24 -2.28 -10.71
C LEU A 110 -26.93 -3.51 -10.14
#